data_AF-A0A158BTH1-F1
#
_entry.id   AF-A0A158BTH1-F1
#
_cell.length_a   1.000
_cell.length_b   1.000
_cell.length_c   1.000
_cell.angle_alpha   90.00
_cell.angle_beta   90.00
_cell.angle_gamma   90.00
#
_symmetry.space_group_name_H-M   'P 1'
#
loop_
_entity.id
_entity.type
_entity.pdbx_description
1 polymer ?
#
loop_
_entity_poly.entity_id
_entity_poly.type
_entity_poly.pdbx_seq_one_letter_code
_entity_poly.pdbx_strand_id
1 'polypeptide(L)'
;MQADYAQFIDQTHTIVALVRAGIGVASVPASARELCFEEVVFRPLWTQDAHADIDLAWSEERTNPAVENVRRFAIENFARIAKRPSRKT
;
A
#
# COMPACT_ATOMS: atom_id res chain seq x y z
N MET A 1 -16.49 11.05 8.52
CA MET A 1 -16.51 11.94 7.35
C MET A 1 -16.24 11.06 6.13
N GLN A 2 -17.19 10.93 5.21
CA GLN A 2 -16.94 10.28 3.92
C GLN A 2 -16.23 11.32 3.05
N ALA A 3 -15.04 11.00 2.52
CA ALA A 3 -14.36 11.89 1.60
C ALA A 3 -15.15 11.93 0.29
N ASP A 4 -15.43 13.14 -0.21
CA ASP A 4 -15.98 13.34 -1.55
C ASP A 4 -14.84 13.14 -2.55
N TYR A 5 -14.89 12.05 -3.33
CA TYR A 5 -13.81 11.68 -4.25
C TYR A 5 -14.24 11.91 -5.69
N ALA A 6 -13.42 12.61 -6.46
CA ALA A 6 -13.72 12.91 -7.87
C ALA A 6 -13.54 11.68 -8.78
N GLN A 7 -12.69 10.73 -8.39
CA GLN A 7 -12.32 9.55 -9.19
C GLN A 7 -12.03 8.36 -8.25
N PHE A 8 -12.41 7.15 -8.69
CA PHE A 8 -12.08 5.89 -8.02
C PHE A 8 -11.30 4.99 -8.99
N ILE A 9 -10.07 4.65 -8.61
CA ILE A 9 -9.12 3.89 -9.43
C ILE A 9 -8.42 2.87 -8.53
N ASP A 10 -8.27 1.64 -9.00
CA ASP A 10 -7.68 0.51 -8.26
C ASP A 10 -6.16 0.36 -8.47
N GLN A 11 -5.62 0.95 -9.55
CA GLN A 11 -4.20 0.88 -9.88
C GLN A 11 -3.41 2.11 -9.41
N THR A 12 -2.54 1.90 -8.41
CA THR A 12 -1.65 2.94 -7.87
C THR A 12 -0.81 3.65 -8.94
N HIS A 13 -0.33 2.93 -9.95
CA HIS A 13 0.45 3.53 -11.05
C HIS A 13 -0.35 4.60 -11.80
N THR A 14 -1.59 4.27 -12.16
CA THR A 14 -2.50 5.18 -12.87
C THR A 14 -2.84 6.38 -12.00
N ILE A 15 -3.09 6.17 -10.71
CA ILE A 15 -3.36 7.25 -9.75
C ILE A 15 -2.20 8.26 -9.72
N VAL A 16 -0.96 7.79 -9.56
CA VAL A 16 0.21 8.67 -9.49
C VAL A 16 0.47 9.38 -10.83
N ALA A 17 0.25 8.69 -11.96
CA ALA A 17 0.35 9.30 -13.29
C ALA A 17 -0.64 10.45 -13.49
N LEU A 18 -1.87 10.34 -12.97
CA LEU A 18 -2.87 11.41 -13.03
C LEU A 18 -2.47 12.60 -12.15
N VAL A 19 -1.96 12.36 -10.94
CA VAL A 19 -1.41 13.43 -10.08
C VAL A 19 -0.28 14.16 -10.80
N ARG A 20 0.63 13.43 -11.45
CA ARG A 20 1.71 14.01 -12.26
C ARG A 20 1.16 14.84 -13.42
N ALA A 21 0.06 14.41 -14.04
CA ALA A 21 -0.64 15.17 -15.08
C ALA A 21 -1.40 16.41 -14.56
N GLY A 22 -1.29 16.73 -13.26
CA GLY A 22 -1.96 17.87 -12.63
C GLY A 22 -3.40 17.59 -12.19
N ILE A 23 -3.82 16.34 -12.20
CA ILE A 23 -5.19 15.95 -11.85
C ILE A 23 -5.26 15.66 -10.34
N GLY A 24 -5.35 16.73 -9.57
CA GLY A 24 -5.65 16.69 -8.13
C GLY A 24 -4.55 16.08 -7.26
N VAL A 25 -4.98 15.46 -6.15
CA VAL A 25 -4.13 14.78 -5.16
C VAL A 25 -4.70 13.41 -4.82
N ALA A 26 -3.85 12.48 -4.40
CA ALA A 26 -4.27 11.13 -4.05
C ALA A 26 -3.63 10.65 -2.73
N SER A 27 -4.38 9.82 -2.01
CA SER A 27 -3.86 9.01 -0.91
C SER A 27 -3.43 7.66 -1.46
N VAL A 28 -2.21 7.23 -1.20
CA VAL A 28 -1.64 5.99 -1.72
C VAL A 28 -0.86 5.25 -0.63
N PRO A 29 -0.70 3.92 -0.73
CA PRO A 29 0.20 3.19 0.17
C PRO A 29 1.63 3.74 0.10
N ALA A 30 2.37 3.67 1.20
CA ALA A 30 3.73 4.20 1.29
C ALA A 30 4.69 3.60 0.23
N SER A 31 4.45 2.36 -0.20
CA SER A 31 5.20 1.68 -1.25
C SER A 31 5.11 2.34 -2.62
N ALA A 32 4.12 3.20 -2.87
CA ALA A 32 3.99 3.95 -4.12
C ALA A 32 5.21 4.85 -4.41
N ARG A 33 6.00 5.19 -3.38
CA ARG A 33 7.25 5.96 -3.52
C ARG A 33 8.29 5.22 -4.38
N GLU A 34 8.27 3.90 -4.36
CA GLU A 34 9.18 3.05 -5.15
C GLU A 34 8.89 3.10 -6.66
N LEU A 35 7.76 3.71 -7.07
CA LEU A 35 7.43 3.90 -8.48
C LEU A 35 8.24 5.02 -9.14
N CYS A 36 8.95 5.84 -8.35
CA CYS A 36 9.92 6.84 -8.83
C CYS A 36 9.39 7.78 -9.92
N PHE A 37 8.12 8.21 -9.84
CA PHE A 37 7.59 9.22 -10.75
C PHE A 37 8.26 10.58 -10.49
N GLU A 38 8.96 11.09 -11.50
CA GLU A 38 9.47 12.46 -11.49
C GLU A 38 8.33 13.47 -11.35
N GLU A 39 8.62 14.64 -10.78
CA GLU A 39 7.68 15.75 -10.61
C GLU A 39 6.51 15.47 -9.64
N VAL A 40 6.52 14.33 -8.93
CA VAL A 40 5.54 13.99 -7.88
C VAL A 40 6.20 14.07 -6.50
N VAL A 41 5.56 14.78 -5.57
CA VAL A 41 6.00 14.89 -4.17
C VAL A 41 5.09 14.07 -3.26
N PHE A 42 5.66 13.08 -2.58
CA PHE A 42 4.95 12.31 -1.56
C PHE A 42 5.06 12.97 -0.19
N ARG A 43 3.92 13.31 0.42
CA ARG A 43 3.86 13.87 1.78
C ARG A 43 3.25 12.87 2.76
N PRO A 44 3.76 12.76 4.00
CA PRO A 44 3.10 11.95 5.02
C PRO A 44 1.72 12.53 5.35
N LEU A 45 0.75 11.66 5.65
CA LEU A 45 -0.55 12.06 6.15
C LEU A 45 -0.43 12.60 7.59
N TRP A 46 -1.31 13.53 7.97
CA TRP A 46 -1.27 14.11 9.32
C TRP A 46 -1.60 13.10 10.43
N THR A 47 -2.32 12.02 10.08
CA THR A 47 -2.82 11.03 11.04
C THR A 47 -1.87 9.84 11.07
N GLN A 48 -1.65 9.31 12.27
CA GLN A 48 -0.80 8.14 12.46
C GLN A 48 -1.55 6.82 12.18
N ASP A 49 -2.88 6.86 12.12
CA ASP A 49 -3.71 5.67 11.94
C ASP A 49 -4.02 5.37 10.46
N ALA A 50 -3.55 6.20 9.52
CA ALA A 50 -3.72 5.92 8.09
C ALA A 50 -2.65 4.94 7.60
N HIS A 51 -3.03 3.67 7.52
CA HIS A 51 -2.21 2.58 6.99
C HIS A 51 -2.98 1.78 5.94
N ALA A 52 -2.23 1.09 5.08
CA ALA A 52 -2.76 0.13 4.13
C ALA A 52 -2.40 -1.27 4.61
N ASP A 53 -3.41 -2.09 4.86
CA ASP A 53 -3.24 -3.48 5.25
C ASP A 53 -2.93 -4.37 4.04
N ILE A 54 -2.15 -5.42 4.29
CA ILE A 54 -1.88 -6.48 3.32
C ILE A 54 -2.26 -7.80 3.98
N ASP A 55 -3.32 -8.41 3.45
CA ASP A 55 -3.84 -9.68 3.96
C ASP A 55 -3.42 -10.86 3.07
N LEU A 56 -3.20 -12.00 3.71
CA LEU A 56 -3.03 -13.29 3.04
C LEU A 56 -4.33 -14.07 3.19
N ALA A 57 -4.96 -14.44 2.07
CA ALA A 57 -6.19 -15.22 2.06
C ALA A 57 -6.01 -16.50 1.24
N TRP A 58 -6.50 -17.62 1.77
CA TRP A 58 -6.51 -18.91 1.09
C TRP A 58 -7.76 -19.70 1.50
N SER A 59 -8.15 -20.67 0.68
CA SER A 59 -9.26 -21.57 0.97
C SER A 59 -8.80 -22.68 1.93
N GLU A 60 -9.58 -22.94 2.97
CA GLU A 60 -9.34 -24.06 3.89
C GLU A 60 -9.53 -25.43 3.21
N GLU A 61 -10.37 -25.49 2.18
CA GLU A 61 -10.74 -26.74 1.50
C GLU A 61 -9.72 -27.18 0.44
N ARG A 62 -8.91 -26.26 -0.10
CA ARG A 62 -7.93 -26.53 -1.15
C ARG A 62 -6.51 -26.53 -0.60
N THR A 63 -6.01 -27.71 -0.28
CA THR A 63 -4.64 -27.90 0.20
C THR A 63 -3.65 -27.94 -0.96
N ASN A 64 -3.08 -26.79 -1.31
CA ASN A 64 -1.90 -26.71 -2.17
C ASN A 64 -0.65 -26.49 -1.29
N PRO A 65 0.35 -27.40 -1.33
CA PRO A 65 1.59 -27.23 -0.56
C PRO A 65 2.31 -25.89 -0.79
N ALA A 66 2.14 -25.27 -1.96
CA ALA A 66 2.69 -23.95 -2.25
C ALA A 66 2.10 -22.85 -1.34
N VAL A 67 0.83 -22.97 -0.94
CA VAL A 67 0.16 -21.99 -0.06
C VAL A 67 0.87 -21.95 1.30
N GLU A 68 1.12 -23.11 1.91
CA GLU A 68 1.79 -23.16 3.21
C GLU A 68 3.26 -22.72 3.13
N ASN A 69 3.93 -22.98 2.00
CA ASN A 69 5.29 -22.50 1.78
C ASN A 69 5.34 -20.97 1.67
N VAL A 70 4.45 -20.36 0.88
CA VAL A 70 4.37 -18.90 0.74
C VAL A 70 3.93 -18.26 2.05
N ARG A 71 2.94 -18.84 2.74
CA ARG A 71 2.46 -18.36 4.05
C ARG A 71 3.58 -18.32 5.07
N ARG A 72 4.34 -19.42 5.23
CA ARG A 72 5.50 -19.47 6.15
C ARG A 72 6.55 -18.44 5.77
N PHE A 73 6.94 -18.41 4.49
CA PHE A 73 7.90 -17.43 3.98
C PHE A 73 7.46 -15.99 4.30
N ALA A 74 6.20 -15.65 4.02
CA ALA A 74 5.70 -14.31 4.23
C ALA A 74 5.66 -13.92 5.72
N ILE A 75 5.21 -14.82 6.60
CA ILE A 75 5.17 -14.58 8.05
C ILE A 75 6.59 -14.41 8.60
N GLU A 76 7.54 -15.25 8.20
CA GLU A 76 8.92 -15.20 8.70
C GLU A 76 9.66 -13.93 8.26
N ASN A 77 9.44 -13.49 7.01
CA ASN A 77 10.21 -12.40 6.41
C ASN A 77 9.55 -11.02 6.56
N PHE A 78 8.20 -10.96 6.55
CA PHE A 78 7.49 -9.68 6.48
C PHE A 78 6.77 -9.29 7.79
N ALA A 79 6.54 -10.22 8.73
CA ALA A 79 5.95 -9.87 10.04
C ALA A 79 6.84 -8.91 10.86
N ARG A 80 8.14 -8.85 10.55
CA ARG A 80 9.10 -7.94 11.19
C ARG A 80 9.09 -6.54 10.58
N ILE A 81 8.65 -6.39 9.33
CA ILE A 81 8.59 -5.10 8.63
C ILE A 81 7.40 -4.27 9.12
N ALA A 82 6.28 -4.92 9.43
CA ALA A 82 5.08 -4.28 9.99
C ALA A 82 5.30 -3.61 11.37
N LYS A 83 6.36 -3.99 12.11
CA LYS A 83 6.63 -3.50 13.47
C LYS A 83 7.56 -2.29 13.58
N ARG A 84 8.06 -1.74 12.47
CA ARG A 84 9.04 -0.63 12.57
C ARG A 84 8.29 0.69 12.81
N PRO A 85 8.39 1.31 14.02
CA PRO A 85 7.76 2.60 14.23
C PRO A 85 8.42 3.63 13.32
N SER A 86 7.60 4.52 12.76
CA SER A 86 8.05 5.67 11.97
C SER A 86 9.17 6.39 12.71
N ARG A 87 10.33 6.52 12.05
CA ARG A 87 11.51 7.19 12.60
C ARG A 87 11.17 8.68 12.71
N LYS A 88 10.79 9.14 13.91
CA LYS A 88 10.61 10.57 14.23
C LYS A 88 11.89 11.29 13.82
N THR A 89 11.80 12.13 12.81
CA THR A 89 12.82 13.14 12.45
C THR A 89 12.10 14.46 12.32
#